data_AF-A0A2K3KGN9-F1
#
_entry.id   AF-A0A2K3KGN9-F1
#
_cell.length_a   1.000
_cell.length_b   1.000
_cell.length_c   1.000
_cell.angle_alpha   90.00
_cell.angle_beta   90.00
_cell.angle_gamma   90.00
#
_symmetry.space_group_name_H-M   'P 1'
#
loop_
_entity.id
_entity.type
_entity.pdbx_description
1 polymer ?
#
loop_
_entity_poly.entity_id
_entity_poly.type
_entity_poly.pdbx_seq_one_letter_code
_entity_poly.pdbx_strand_id
1 'polypeptide(L)'
;RVGLDIPTIEVRYQNLKIDAEAFVGGRALPSFINAATNVIEGLLNVLHIIPSKKKHVAILKDVSGIVKPRRMTLLLGPPGSGKTTLLLALSGKLDKSLQVN
;
A
#
# COMPACT_ATOMS: atom_id res chain seq x y z
N ARG A 1 11.61 8.00 -43.83
CA ARG A 1 10.94 7.85 -42.51
C ARG A 1 11.41 6.54 -41.93
N VAL A 2 12.25 6.57 -40.89
CA VAL A 2 12.81 5.36 -40.27
C VAL A 2 11.68 4.69 -39.47
N GLY A 3 11.34 3.45 -39.81
CA GLY A 3 10.29 2.68 -39.13
C GLY A 3 10.77 2.25 -37.75
N LEU A 4 10.58 3.10 -36.74
CA LEU A 4 10.78 2.75 -35.34
C LEU A 4 9.50 2.11 -34.82
N ASP A 5 9.46 0.78 -34.74
CA ASP A 5 8.48 0.07 -33.95
C ASP A 5 8.80 0.30 -32.47
N ILE A 6 8.15 1.31 -31.90
CA ILE A 6 8.28 1.61 -30.47
C ILE A 6 7.70 0.40 -29.71
N PRO A 7 8.48 -0.24 -28.81
CA PRO A 7 8.00 -1.38 -28.06
C PRO A 7 6.74 -0.97 -27.28
N THR A 8 5.64 -1.67 -27.55
CA THR A 8 4.34 -1.41 -26.94
C THR A 8 4.14 -2.32 -25.74
N ILE A 9 4.56 -1.86 -24.56
CA ILE A 9 4.35 -2.61 -23.31
C ILE A 9 2.93 -2.34 -22.82
N GLU A 10 2.13 -3.39 -22.68
CA GLU A 10 0.84 -3.37 -22.01
C GLU A 10 1.01 -3.92 -20.59
N VAL A 11 0.54 -3.21 -19.58
CA VAL A 11 0.58 -3.68 -18.19
C VAL A 11 -0.80 -4.20 -17.81
N ARG A 12 -0.88 -5.47 -17.42
CA ARG A 12 -2.09 -6.12 -16.92
C ARG A 12 -1.90 -6.52 -15.47
N TYR A 13 -2.92 -6.29 -14.66
CA TYR A 13 -2.97 -6.72 -13.27
C TYR A 13 -4.35 -7.32 -13.00
N GLN A 14 -4.38 -8.42 -12.28
CA GLN A 14 -5.58 -9.18 -11.97
C GLN A 14 -5.58 -9.50 -10.48
N ASN A 15 -6.74 -9.31 -9.85
CA ASN A 15 -7.00 -9.68 -8.47
C ASN A 15 -5.94 -9.15 -7.50
N LEU A 16 -5.37 -7.96 -7.78
CA LEU A 16 -4.28 -7.41 -6.99
C LEU A 16 -4.78 -7.04 -5.59
N LYS A 17 -4.27 -7.75 -4.58
CA LYS A 17 -4.58 -7.49 -3.18
C LYS A 17 -3.30 -7.09 -2.44
N ILE A 18 -3.39 -6.02 -1.66
CA ILE A 18 -2.27 -5.52 -0.85
C ILE A 18 -2.76 -5.28 0.56
N ASP A 19 -2.17 -6.02 1.49
CA ASP A 19 -2.47 -5.96 2.91
C ASP A 19 -1.28 -5.35 3.68
N ALA A 20 -1.58 -4.57 4.73
CA ALA A 20 -0.60 -3.93 5.59
C ALA A 20 -0.96 -4.11 7.07
N GLU A 21 0.04 -4.20 7.94
CA GLU A 21 -0.18 -4.16 9.39
C GLU A 21 -0.10 -2.72 9.90
N ALA A 22 -1.22 -2.20 10.39
CA ALA A 22 -1.29 -0.82 10.88
C ALA A 22 -2.10 -0.72 12.18
N PHE A 23 -1.88 0.36 12.92
CA PHE A 23 -2.76 0.76 14.02
C PHE A 23 -4.03 1.38 13.45
N VAL A 24 -5.21 0.94 13.91
CA VAL A 24 -6.51 1.36 13.36
C VAL A 24 -7.30 2.18 14.40
N GLY A 25 -8.12 3.12 13.94
CA GLY A 25 -9.03 3.91 14.79
C GLY A 25 -8.36 5.15 15.39
N GLY A 26 -8.76 5.54 16.60
CA GLY A 26 -8.25 6.75 17.28
C GLY A 26 -6.74 6.78 17.52
N ARG A 27 -6.03 5.65 17.30
CA ARG A 27 -4.56 5.54 17.40
C ARG A 27 -3.82 5.60 16.06
N ALA A 28 -4.54 5.69 14.94
CA ALA A 28 -3.96 5.93 13.61
C ALA A 28 -3.46 7.38 13.45
N LEU A 29 -4.05 8.31 14.22
CA LEU A 29 -3.65 9.72 14.23
C LEU A 29 -2.72 9.99 15.43
N PRO A 30 -1.54 10.59 15.20
CA PRO A 30 -0.64 10.96 16.28
C PRO A 30 -1.25 12.13 17.06
N SER A 31 -1.68 11.85 18.29
CA SER A 31 -1.88 12.85 19.33
C SER A 31 -0.78 12.66 20.38
N PHE A 32 -0.47 13.69 21.16
CA PHE A 32 0.61 13.63 22.17
C PHE A 32 0.46 12.42 23.12
N ILE A 33 -0.78 12.11 23.55
CA ILE A 33 -1.08 10.98 24.43
C ILE A 33 -0.98 9.65 23.67
N ASN A 34 -1.50 9.57 22.45
CA ASN A 34 -1.42 8.36 21.62
C ASN A 34 0.03 8.00 21.27
N ALA A 35 0.88 8.99 21.01
CA ALA A 35 2.29 8.77 20.71
C ALA A 35 3.04 8.22 21.94
N ALA A 36 2.86 8.84 23.12
CA ALA A 36 3.50 8.38 24.35
C ALA A 36 3.03 6.96 24.74
N THR A 37 1.73 6.69 24.66
CA THR A 37 1.17 5.35 24.94
C THR A 37 1.62 4.31 23.92
N ASN A 38 1.75 4.65 22.63
CA ASN A 38 2.28 3.72 21.62
C ASN A 38 3.76 3.35 21.88
N VAL A 39 4.58 4.29 22.38
CA VAL A 39 5.99 4.01 22.75
C VAL A 39 6.06 3.09 23.98
N ILE A 40 5.29 3.38 25.03
CA ILE A 40 5.26 2.57 26.25
C ILE A 40 4.72 1.16 25.95
N GLU A 41 3.63 1.05 25.19
CA GLU A 41 3.10 -0.25 24.76
C GLU A 41 4.10 -1.00 23.87
N GLY A 42 4.86 -0.29 23.02
CA GLY A 42 5.94 -0.89 22.22
C GLY A 42 7.02 -1.52 23.10
N LEU A 43 7.44 -0.82 24.17
CA LEU A 43 8.43 -1.33 25.13
C LEU A 43 7.89 -2.55 25.90
N LEU A 44 6.64 -2.47 26.38
CA LEU A 44 5.99 -3.59 27.08
C LEU A 44 5.73 -4.80 26.17
N ASN A 45 5.51 -4.57 24.87
CA ASN A 45 5.40 -5.62 23.87
C ASN A 45 6.72 -6.35 23.65
N VAL A 46 7.85 -5.62 23.56
CA VAL A 46 9.20 -6.20 23.48
C VAL A 46 9.51 -7.06 24.71
N LEU A 47 9.02 -6.64 25.89
CA LEU A 47 9.13 -7.39 27.13
C LEU A 47 8.12 -8.55 27.25
N HIS A 48 7.34 -8.85 26.20
CA HIS A 48 6.30 -9.89 26.17
C HIS A 48 5.17 -9.75 27.20
N ILE A 49 4.97 -8.54 27.74
CA ILE A 49 3.95 -8.28 28.77
C ILE A 49 2.57 -8.05 28.11
N ILE A 50 2.52 -7.44 26.92
CA ILE A 50 1.27 -7.05 26.25
C ILE A 50 1.31 -7.42 24.75
N PRO A 51 0.25 -8.03 24.19
CA PRO A 51 0.17 -8.35 22.76
C PRO A 51 0.07 -7.10 21.86
N SER A 52 0.58 -7.21 20.63
CA SER A 52 0.52 -6.13 19.64
C SER A 52 -0.92 -5.88 19.21
N LYS A 53 -1.32 -4.60 19.18
CA LYS A 53 -2.66 -4.16 18.75
C LYS A 53 -2.72 -3.78 17.26
N LYS A 54 -1.68 -4.07 16.48
CA LYS A 54 -1.71 -3.87 15.02
C LYS A 54 -2.76 -4.79 14.40
N LYS A 55 -3.46 -4.30 13.38
CA LYS A 55 -4.42 -5.09 12.60
C LYS A 55 -4.00 -5.12 11.15
N HIS A 56 -4.36 -6.20 10.47
CA HIS A 56 -4.28 -6.27 9.01
C HIS A 56 -5.34 -5.33 8.40
N VAL A 57 -4.88 -4.44 7.54
CA VAL A 57 -5.69 -3.49 6.79
C VAL A 57 -5.42 -3.72 5.32
N ALA A 58 -6.48 -4.02 4.57
CA ALA A 58 -6.41 -4.12 3.11
C ALA A 58 -6.31 -2.72 2.50
N ILE A 59 -5.17 -2.40 1.89
CA ILE A 59 -4.95 -1.15 1.15
C ILE A 59 -5.59 -1.24 -0.24
N LEU A 60 -5.34 -2.34 -0.96
CA LEU A 60 -5.98 -2.65 -2.25
C LEU A 60 -6.80 -3.93 -2.12
N LYS A 61 -8.02 -3.91 -2.65
CA LYS A 61 -8.98 -5.01 -2.56
C LYS A 61 -9.31 -5.51 -3.97
N ASP A 62 -8.71 -6.62 -4.36
CA ASP A 62 -8.97 -7.36 -5.60
C ASP A 62 -9.03 -6.48 -6.87
N VAL A 63 -8.03 -5.60 -7.02
CA VAL A 63 -8.04 -4.61 -8.10
C VAL A 63 -7.54 -5.24 -9.40
N SER A 64 -8.29 -5.06 -10.49
CA SER A 64 -7.94 -5.59 -11.81
C SER A 64 -8.02 -4.50 -12.88
N GLY A 65 -7.16 -4.57 -13.89
CA GLY A 65 -7.16 -3.58 -14.96
C GLY A 65 -6.00 -3.68 -15.93
N ILE A 66 -6.01 -2.75 -16.91
CA ILE A 66 -5.05 -2.72 -18.01
C ILE A 66 -4.59 -1.28 -18.27
N VAL A 67 -3.28 -1.07 -18.26
CA VAL A 67 -2.64 0.14 -18.77
C VAL A 67 -2.23 -0.12 -20.21
N LYS A 68 -2.90 0.56 -21.16
CA LYS A 68 -2.63 0.37 -22.58
C LYS A 68 -1.38 1.16 -23.00
N PRO A 69 -0.62 0.65 -23.98
CA PRO A 69 0.47 1.40 -24.59
C PRO A 69 -0.08 2.64 -25.33
N ARG A 70 0.80 3.62 -25.57
CA ARG A 70 0.56 4.81 -26.42
C ARG A 70 -0.53 5.77 -25.91
N ARG A 71 -0.92 5.70 -24.64
CA ARG A 71 -1.81 6.69 -24.00
C ARG A 71 -1.34 7.08 -22.61
N MET A 72 -1.63 8.32 -22.21
CA MET A 72 -1.48 8.75 -20.83
C MET A 72 -2.60 8.15 -19.98
N THR A 73 -2.26 7.61 -18.82
CA THR A 73 -3.22 7.07 -17.85
C THR A 73 -3.09 7.87 -16.55
N LEU A 74 -4.19 8.47 -16.10
CA LEU A 74 -4.26 9.27 -14.89
C LEU A 74 -4.97 8.48 -13.79
N LEU A 75 -4.35 8.40 -12.61
CA LEU A 75 -4.91 7.71 -11.44
C LEU A 75 -5.40 8.74 -10.41
N LEU A 76 -6.70 8.76 -10.12
CA LEU A 76 -7.35 9.74 -9.25
C LEU A 76 -8.04 9.08 -8.06
N GLY A 77 -8.23 9.83 -6.98
CA GLY A 77 -8.89 9.36 -5.76
C GLY A 77 -8.52 10.20 -4.52
N PRO A 78 -9.31 10.12 -3.43
CA PRO A 78 -9.09 10.89 -2.20
C PRO A 78 -7.78 10.51 -1.49
N PRO A 79 -7.26 11.33 -0.56
CA PRO A 79 -6.11 10.97 0.26
C PRO A 79 -6.32 9.61 0.96
N GLY A 80 -5.28 8.78 1.03
CA GLY A 80 -5.36 7.44 1.64
C GLY A 80 -6.00 6.34 0.79
N SER A 81 -6.47 6.62 -0.43
CA SER A 81 -7.15 5.64 -1.29
C SER A 81 -6.25 4.56 -1.95
N GLY A 82 -4.97 4.46 -1.59
CA GLY A 82 -4.06 3.43 -2.14
C GLY A 82 -3.43 3.72 -3.52
N LYS A 83 -3.52 4.95 -4.04
CA LYS A 83 -2.97 5.31 -5.38
C LYS A 83 -1.47 5.04 -5.51
N THR A 84 -0.69 5.59 -4.57
CA THR A 84 0.77 5.40 -4.53
C THR A 84 1.11 3.93 -4.37
N THR A 85 0.37 3.20 -3.52
CA THR A 85 0.55 1.76 -3.33
C THR A 85 0.31 0.98 -4.63
N LEU A 86 -0.74 1.30 -5.39
CA LEU A 86 -0.99 0.70 -6.71
C LEU A 86 0.15 0.97 -7.69
N LEU A 87 0.65 2.21 -7.77
CA LEU A 87 1.77 2.55 -8.66
C LEU A 87 3.09 1.87 -8.25
N LEU A 88 3.35 1.76 -6.95
CA LEU A 88 4.51 1.03 -6.42
C LEU A 88 4.42 -0.46 -6.72
N ALA A 89 3.23 -1.06 -6.58
CA ALA A 89 3.00 -2.46 -6.92
C ALA A 89 3.22 -2.73 -8.41
N LEU A 90 2.65 -1.90 -9.30
CA LEU A 90 2.82 -2.06 -10.74
C LEU A 90 4.25 -1.80 -11.23
N SER A 91 5.03 -1.01 -10.50
CA SER A 91 6.45 -0.75 -10.81
C SER A 91 7.41 -1.77 -10.19
N GLY A 92 6.91 -2.77 -9.44
CA GLY A 92 7.73 -3.73 -8.73
C GLY A 92 8.55 -3.12 -7.58
N LYS A 93 8.16 -1.94 -7.09
CA LYS A 93 8.83 -1.19 -6.02
C LYS A 93 7.99 -1.15 -4.73
N LEU A 94 7.13 -2.13 -4.53
CA LEU A 94 6.36 -2.23 -3.30
C LEU A 94 7.30 -2.56 -2.12
N ASP A 95 7.04 -1.94 -0.98
CA ASP A 95 7.79 -2.21 0.25
C ASP A 95 7.66 -3.68 0.64
N LYS A 96 8.77 -4.32 1.05
CA LYS A 96 8.81 -5.74 1.42
C LYS A 96 7.97 -6.09 2.64
N SER A 97 7.62 -5.08 3.46
CA SER A 97 6.73 -5.23 4.60
C SER A 97 5.25 -5.37 4.21
N LEU A 98 4.91 -5.09 2.95
CA LEU A 98 3.55 -5.21 2.42
C LEU A 98 3.37 -6.57 1.74
N GLN A 99 2.28 -7.25 2.06
CA GLN A 99 1.98 -8.57 1.49
C GLN A 99 1.20 -8.39 0.20
N VAL A 100 1.69 -8.99 -0.89
CA VAL A 100 1.01 -9.05 -2.19
C VAL A 100 0.41 -10.44 -2.33
N ASN A 101 -0.90 -10.50 -2.55
CA ASN A 101 -1.63 -11.73 -2.82
C ASN A 101 -2.39 -11.61 -4.14
#